data_AF-A0A8S3HYT7-F1
#
_entry.id   AF-A0A8S3HYT7-F1
#
_cell.length_a   1.000
_cell.length_b   1.000
_cell.length_c   1.000
_cell.angle_alpha   90.00
_cell.angle_beta   90.00
_cell.angle_gamma   90.00
#
_symmetry.space_group_name_H-M   'P 1'
#
loop_
_entity.id
_entity.type
_entity.pdbx_description
1 polymer ?
#
loop_
_entity_poly.entity_id
_entity_poly.type
_entity_poly.pdbx_seq_one_letter_code
_entity_poly.pdbx_strand_id
1 'polypeptide(L)'
;MRHLSKLFDSIGRLELTDDKHTPGAKLKEAVAMYSKESEKVDFPSACDLNGQVEIWLNRVLDKMRETVRFCLSDAINAFEEKPREFWVQDYPAQIALTGSQVFWTMEVNLAFSRIEEGYENGLKDYFKKAVAQLNALIEMLLTDISPLERQKIETICTIDVHARDVVGKMIQAKTENANEFLWQCQLRHRWDEKEKDCFANICDAQFRYAHEYLGNQPRLVITPLTDRCYITLTQSLHLIMGGAPAGP
;
A
#
# COMPACT_ATOMS: atom_id res chain seq x y z
N MET A 1 -20.60 -11.55 13.80
CA MET A 1 -20.32 -10.27 14.49
C MET A 1 -20.88 -9.10 13.67
N ARG A 2 -22.10 -8.61 13.95
CA ARG A 2 -22.78 -7.60 13.10
C ARG A 2 -22.35 -6.14 13.33
N HIS A 3 -21.58 -5.87 14.40
CA HIS A 3 -21.15 -4.51 14.77
C HIS A 3 -19.66 -4.24 14.51
N LEU A 4 -18.93 -5.23 13.98
CA LEU A 4 -17.48 -5.11 13.77
C LEU A 4 -17.13 -3.98 12.81
N SER A 5 -17.94 -3.80 11.76
CA SER A 5 -17.83 -2.71 10.78
C SER A 5 -18.11 -1.30 11.33
N LYS A 6 -18.59 -1.19 12.58
CA LYS A 6 -18.71 0.09 13.30
C LYS A 6 -17.51 0.39 14.19
N LEU A 7 -16.71 -0.63 14.50
CA LEU A 7 -15.54 -0.54 15.38
C LEU A 7 -14.25 -0.44 14.57
N PHE A 8 -14.18 -1.16 13.45
CA PHE A 8 -13.10 -1.11 12.49
C PHE A 8 -13.57 -0.46 11.21
N ASP A 9 -12.73 0.38 10.60
CA ASP A 9 -13.11 1.07 9.38
C ASP A 9 -13.28 0.11 8.21
N SER A 10 -12.41 -0.90 8.06
CA SER A 10 -12.47 -1.77 6.88
C SER A 10 -12.70 -3.26 7.14
N ILE A 11 -12.61 -3.75 8.38
CA ILE A 11 -12.95 -5.14 8.68
C ILE A 11 -14.48 -5.31 8.67
N GLY A 12 -14.99 -6.02 7.67
CA GLY A 12 -16.41 -6.36 7.54
C GLY A 12 -16.82 -7.55 8.40
N ARG A 13 -16.01 -8.63 8.39
CA ARG A 13 -16.24 -9.84 9.20
C ARG A 13 -14.94 -10.60 9.46
N LEU A 14 -14.96 -11.50 10.43
CA LEU A 14 -13.88 -12.46 10.70
C LEU A 14 -14.33 -13.87 10.29
N GLU A 15 -13.43 -14.64 9.70
CA GLU A 15 -13.59 -16.08 9.49
C GLU A 15 -13.22 -16.80 10.79
N LEU A 16 -14.10 -17.68 11.25
CA LEU A 16 -13.90 -18.44 12.48
C LEU A 16 -13.65 -19.91 12.15
N THR A 17 -12.85 -20.58 12.96
CA THR A 17 -12.43 -21.98 12.73
C THR A 17 -13.59 -22.99 12.63
N ASP A 18 -14.79 -22.63 13.10
CA ASP A 18 -15.96 -23.52 13.22
C ASP A 18 -16.99 -23.39 12.07
N ASP A 19 -16.71 -22.60 11.01
CA ASP A 19 -17.56 -22.55 9.81
C ASP A 19 -17.57 -23.88 9.01
N LYS A 20 -16.83 -24.89 9.48
CA LYS A 20 -16.85 -26.28 8.97
C LYS A 20 -17.26 -27.27 10.06
N HIS A 21 -18.56 -27.35 10.34
CA HIS A 21 -19.27 -28.57 10.77
C HIS A 21 -18.94 -29.16 12.17
N THR A 22 -19.12 -28.41 13.25
CA THR A 22 -19.25 -29.00 14.60
C THR A 22 -20.32 -28.32 15.45
N PRO A 23 -21.47 -28.97 15.74
CA PRO A 23 -22.45 -28.42 16.67
C PRO A 23 -21.91 -28.49 18.10
N GLY A 24 -21.48 -27.35 18.65
CA GLY A 24 -21.09 -27.21 20.06
C GLY A 24 -19.68 -26.65 20.31
N ALA A 25 -18.91 -26.33 19.27
CA ALA A 25 -17.65 -25.63 19.47
C ALA A 25 -17.90 -24.13 19.75
N LYS A 26 -17.25 -23.63 20.80
CA LYS A 26 -17.32 -22.23 21.20
C LYS A 26 -16.63 -21.39 20.11
N LEU A 27 -17.21 -20.25 19.72
CA LEU A 27 -16.53 -19.22 18.91
C LEU A 27 -15.22 -18.85 19.61
N LYS A 28 -14.08 -19.39 19.18
CA LYS A 28 -12.84 -19.26 19.95
C LYS A 28 -11.70 -18.63 19.18
N GLU A 29 -11.63 -18.82 17.88
CA GLU A 29 -10.47 -18.41 17.11
C GLU A 29 -10.90 -17.84 15.75
N ALA A 30 -10.32 -16.69 15.40
CA ALA A 30 -10.42 -16.13 14.06
C ALA A 30 -9.20 -16.54 13.24
N VAL A 31 -9.43 -17.02 12.02
CA VAL A 31 -8.38 -17.51 11.11
C VAL A 31 -8.12 -16.56 9.95
N ALA A 32 -9.09 -15.72 9.60
CA ALA A 32 -8.94 -14.72 8.56
C ALA A 32 -9.84 -13.50 8.85
N MET A 33 -9.53 -12.39 8.20
CA MET A 33 -10.40 -11.22 8.13
C MET A 33 -10.92 -10.99 6.72
N TYR A 34 -12.11 -10.43 6.63
CA TYR A 34 -12.71 -10.00 5.38
C TYR A 34 -12.93 -8.50 5.37
N SER A 35 -12.62 -7.84 4.26
CA SER A 35 -12.98 -6.45 4.04
C SER A 35 -14.50 -6.28 3.85
N LYS A 36 -14.97 -5.03 3.82
CA LYS A 36 -16.36 -4.69 3.45
C LYS A 36 -16.70 -5.13 2.02
N GLU A 37 -15.70 -5.16 1.15
CA GLU A 37 -15.76 -5.61 -0.25
C GLU A 37 -15.59 -7.13 -0.39
N SER A 38 -15.51 -7.87 0.72
CA SER A 38 -15.31 -9.33 0.75
C SER A 38 -13.93 -9.80 0.28
N GLU A 39 -12.92 -8.92 0.25
CA GLU A 39 -11.52 -9.37 0.13
C GLU A 39 -11.14 -10.16 1.38
N LYS A 40 -10.58 -11.36 1.21
CA LYS A 40 -10.13 -12.21 2.31
C LYS A 40 -8.63 -12.02 2.55
N VAL A 41 -8.24 -11.90 3.82
CA VAL A 41 -6.84 -11.93 4.26
C VAL A 41 -6.69 -12.94 5.40
N ASP A 42 -5.92 -13.99 5.17
CA ASP A 42 -5.62 -15.01 6.18
C ASP A 42 -4.67 -14.47 7.26
N PHE A 43 -4.91 -14.83 8.51
CA PHE A 43 -3.99 -14.52 9.59
C PHE A 43 -2.84 -15.54 9.63
N PRO A 44 -1.58 -15.11 9.84
CA PRO A 44 -0.44 -16.03 9.95
C PRO A 44 -0.58 -17.02 11.11
N SER A 45 -1.30 -16.63 12.15
CA SER A 45 -1.74 -17.53 13.22
C SER A 45 -3.13 -17.14 13.71
N ALA A 46 -3.87 -18.11 14.24
CA ALA A 46 -5.24 -17.89 14.69
C ALA A 46 -5.30 -16.89 15.87
N CYS A 47 -6.30 -16.01 15.85
CA CYS A 47 -6.51 -15.00 16.89
C CYS A 47 -7.53 -15.50 17.90
N ASP A 48 -7.14 -15.60 19.18
CA ASP A 48 -8.04 -15.97 20.27
C ASP A 48 -9.06 -14.87 20.59
N LEU A 49 -10.35 -15.22 20.53
CA LEU A 49 -11.49 -14.34 20.77
C LEU A 49 -12.12 -14.52 22.16
N ASN A 50 -11.49 -15.27 23.07
CA ASN A 50 -12.01 -15.51 24.41
C ASN A 50 -11.84 -14.29 25.34
N GLY A 51 -12.80 -14.11 26.25
CA GLY A 51 -12.75 -13.13 27.33
C GLY A 51 -13.63 -11.90 27.07
N GLN A 52 -13.28 -10.79 27.75
CA GLN A 52 -14.02 -9.53 27.62
C GLN A 52 -13.86 -8.93 26.22
N VAL A 53 -14.91 -8.27 25.75
CA VAL A 53 -15.01 -7.76 24.37
C VAL A 53 -13.87 -6.82 23.99
N GLU A 54 -13.55 -5.88 24.87
CA GLU A 54 -12.47 -4.92 24.67
C GLU A 54 -11.10 -5.58 24.56
N ILE A 55 -10.88 -6.68 25.29
CA ILE A 55 -9.60 -7.38 25.30
C ILE A 55 -9.40 -8.10 23.97
N TRP A 56 -10.38 -8.90 23.53
CA TRP A 56 -10.21 -9.62 22.28
C TRP A 56 -10.28 -8.71 21.05
N LEU A 57 -10.99 -7.57 21.11
CA LEU A 57 -10.96 -6.57 20.05
C LEU A 57 -9.57 -5.97 19.87
N ASN A 58 -8.87 -5.65 20.97
CA ASN A 58 -7.48 -5.18 20.90
C ASN A 58 -6.55 -6.26 20.33
N ARG A 59 -6.74 -7.55 20.69
CA ARG A 59 -5.98 -8.64 20.09
C ARG A 59 -6.22 -8.75 18.59
N VAL A 60 -7.46 -8.58 18.12
CA VAL A 60 -7.78 -8.57 16.69
C VAL A 60 -7.11 -7.38 16.00
N LEU A 61 -7.11 -6.20 16.61
CA LEU A 61 -6.41 -5.01 16.09
C LEU A 61 -4.91 -5.26 15.93
N ASP A 62 -4.27 -5.78 16.98
CA ASP A 62 -2.84 -6.10 16.96
C ASP A 62 -2.54 -7.19 15.92
N LYS A 63 -3.42 -8.20 15.83
CA LYS A 63 -3.26 -9.30 14.87
C LYS A 63 -3.43 -8.85 13.43
N MET A 64 -4.36 -7.93 13.17
CA MET A 64 -4.54 -7.30 11.87
C MET A 64 -3.25 -6.55 11.46
N ARG A 65 -2.70 -5.73 12.36
CA ARG A 65 -1.46 -4.97 12.10
C ARG A 65 -0.27 -5.89 11.86
N GLU A 66 -0.12 -6.93 12.67
CA GLU A 66 0.91 -7.96 12.48
C GLU A 66 0.77 -8.65 11.12
N THR A 67 -0.46 -8.99 10.73
CA THR A 67 -0.75 -9.67 9.45
C THR A 67 -0.40 -8.78 8.26
N VAL A 68 -0.86 -7.52 8.26
CA VAL A 68 -0.55 -6.56 7.19
C VAL A 68 0.96 -6.36 7.07
N ARG A 69 1.66 -6.19 8.20
CA ARG A 69 3.12 -6.04 8.23
C ARG A 69 3.84 -7.28 7.70
N PHE A 70 3.41 -8.47 8.11
CA PHE A 70 3.97 -9.74 7.66
C PHE A 70 3.78 -9.92 6.15
N CYS A 71 2.56 -9.76 5.66
CA CYS A 71 2.25 -9.85 4.22
C CYS A 71 3.02 -8.81 3.41
N LEU A 72 3.20 -7.59 3.92
CA LEU A 72 3.98 -6.56 3.24
C LEU A 72 5.47 -6.93 3.16
N SER A 73 6.03 -7.45 4.25
CA SER A 73 7.41 -7.95 4.26
C SER A 73 7.60 -9.08 3.25
N ASP A 74 6.68 -10.04 3.22
CA ASP A 74 6.71 -11.15 2.27
C ASP A 74 6.62 -10.65 0.83
N ALA A 75 5.68 -9.75 0.56
CA ALA A 75 5.47 -9.17 -0.76
C ALA A 75 6.70 -8.41 -1.28
N ILE A 76 7.41 -7.69 -0.41
CA ILE A 76 8.64 -6.98 -0.78
C ILE A 76 9.76 -7.95 -1.13
N ASN A 77 9.92 -9.04 -0.37
CA ASN A 77 10.93 -10.06 -0.64
C ASN A 77 10.66 -10.82 -1.94
N ALA A 78 9.38 -11.11 -2.24
CA ALA A 78 8.98 -11.86 -3.43
C ALA A 78 8.87 -11.00 -4.71
N PHE A 79 9.13 -9.68 -4.63
CA PHE A 79 8.87 -8.76 -5.74
C PHE A 79 9.69 -9.08 -7.00
N GLU A 80 10.94 -9.48 -6.84
CA GLU A 80 11.84 -9.77 -7.97
C GLU A 80 11.71 -11.20 -8.51
N GLU A 81 10.93 -12.07 -7.86
CA GLU A 81 10.84 -13.49 -8.23
C GLU A 81 9.98 -13.75 -9.48
N LYS A 82 9.07 -12.83 -9.80
CA LYS A 82 8.12 -12.98 -10.91
C LYS A 82 7.71 -11.65 -11.53
N PRO A 83 7.14 -11.64 -12.75
CA PRO A 83 6.64 -10.42 -13.38
C PRO A 83 5.58 -9.73 -12.51
N ARG A 84 5.55 -8.39 -12.58
CA ARG A 84 4.74 -7.53 -11.70
C ARG A 84 3.25 -7.86 -11.79
N GLU A 85 2.76 -8.16 -12.98
CA GLU A 85 1.39 -8.54 -13.26
C GLU A 85 0.94 -9.77 -12.45
N PHE A 86 1.80 -10.80 -12.34
CA PHE A 86 1.54 -11.99 -11.53
C PHE A 86 1.86 -11.75 -10.05
N TRP A 87 2.83 -10.87 -9.74
CA TRP A 87 3.12 -10.46 -8.37
C TRP A 87 1.93 -9.79 -7.71
N VAL A 88 1.29 -8.85 -8.42
CA VAL A 88 0.12 -8.14 -7.90
C VAL A 88 -0.97 -9.12 -7.50
N GLN A 89 -1.21 -10.20 -8.25
CA GLN A 89 -2.31 -11.14 -7.99
C GLN A 89 -2.20 -11.90 -6.66
N ASP A 90 -0.99 -12.29 -6.24
CA ASP A 90 -0.79 -13.15 -5.06
C ASP A 90 -1.04 -12.46 -3.71
N TYR A 91 -1.01 -11.12 -3.69
CA TYR A 91 -1.11 -10.35 -2.45
C TYR A 91 -2.45 -9.61 -2.34
N PRO A 92 -2.98 -9.36 -1.13
CA PRO A 92 -4.17 -8.51 -0.96
C PRO A 92 -3.98 -7.11 -1.56
N ALA A 93 -5.07 -6.46 -1.97
CA ALA A 93 -5.05 -5.21 -2.73
C ALA A 93 -4.21 -4.11 -2.05
N GLN A 94 -4.37 -3.92 -0.74
CA GLN A 94 -3.60 -2.94 0.02
C GLN A 94 -2.10 -3.26 0.04
N ILE A 95 -1.73 -4.54 0.16
CA ILE A 95 -0.33 -4.99 0.20
C ILE A 95 0.30 -4.80 -1.17
N ALA A 96 -0.37 -5.25 -2.23
CA ALA A 96 0.09 -5.07 -3.61
C ALA A 96 0.26 -3.58 -3.97
N LEU A 97 -0.66 -2.72 -3.52
CA LEU A 97 -0.57 -1.28 -3.71
C LEU A 97 0.63 -0.67 -2.95
N THR A 98 0.73 -0.92 -1.65
CA THR A 98 1.79 -0.35 -0.80
C THR A 98 3.16 -0.86 -1.24
N GLY A 99 3.28 -2.16 -1.54
CA GLY A 99 4.50 -2.76 -2.07
C GLY A 99 4.89 -2.18 -3.43
N SER A 100 3.93 -1.92 -4.32
CA SER A 100 4.20 -1.21 -5.58
C SER A 100 4.76 0.20 -5.36
N GLN A 101 4.25 0.94 -4.36
CA GLN A 101 4.76 2.28 -4.02
C GLN A 101 6.16 2.24 -3.38
N VAL A 102 6.45 1.21 -2.58
CA VAL A 102 7.79 0.95 -2.04
C VAL A 102 8.76 0.68 -3.18
N PHE A 103 8.40 -0.19 -4.11
CA PHE A 103 9.23 -0.54 -5.25
C PHE A 103 9.48 0.65 -6.17
N TRP A 104 8.44 1.44 -6.47
CA TRP A 104 8.59 2.69 -7.22
C TRP A 104 9.63 3.62 -6.56
N THR A 105 9.54 3.82 -5.25
CA THR A 105 10.50 4.65 -4.50
C THR A 105 11.91 4.09 -4.60
N MET A 106 12.08 2.78 -4.45
CA MET A 106 13.36 2.10 -4.55
C MET A 106 13.99 2.26 -5.93
N GLU A 107 13.23 2.00 -7.00
CA GLU A 107 13.73 2.06 -8.37
C GLU A 107 14.09 3.47 -8.83
N VAL A 108 13.30 4.47 -8.43
CA VAL A 108 13.64 5.88 -8.70
C VAL A 108 14.94 6.26 -8.00
N ASN A 109 15.12 5.87 -6.73
CA ASN A 109 16.38 6.12 -6.02
C ASN A 109 17.57 5.37 -6.64
N LEU A 110 17.35 4.16 -7.14
CA LEU A 110 18.36 3.42 -7.91
C LEU A 110 18.70 4.13 -9.22
N ALA A 111 17.71 4.71 -9.90
CA ALA A 111 17.92 5.52 -11.10
C ALA A 111 18.75 6.78 -10.81
N PHE A 112 18.51 7.46 -9.68
CA PHE A 112 19.37 8.57 -9.22
C PHE A 112 20.79 8.12 -8.92
N SER A 113 20.96 6.99 -8.21
CA SER A 113 22.29 6.44 -7.90
C SER A 113 23.09 6.14 -9.17
N ARG A 114 22.44 5.61 -10.21
CA ARG A 114 23.06 5.38 -11.52
C ARG A 114 23.46 6.68 -12.22
N ILE A 115 22.66 7.74 -12.10
CA ILE A 115 22.99 9.05 -12.65
C ILE A 115 24.24 9.62 -11.97
N GLU A 116 24.36 9.49 -10.65
CA GLU A 116 25.54 9.89 -9.87
C GLU A 116 26.80 9.10 -10.27
N GLU A 117 26.64 7.83 -10.66
CA GLU A 117 27.72 6.99 -11.23
C GLU A 117 28.08 7.35 -12.70
N GLY A 118 27.39 8.31 -13.31
CA GLY A 118 27.64 8.79 -14.68
C GLY A 118 26.71 8.21 -15.76
N TYR A 119 25.71 7.40 -15.39
CA TYR A 119 24.69 6.93 -16.33
C TYR A 119 23.55 7.95 -16.47
N GLU A 120 23.74 8.95 -17.34
CA GLU A 120 22.80 10.07 -17.57
C GLU A 120 21.36 9.65 -17.97
N ASN A 121 21.18 8.42 -18.48
CA ASN A 121 19.87 7.93 -18.93
C ASN A 121 19.08 7.16 -17.85
N GLY A 122 19.56 7.10 -16.60
CA GLY A 122 18.94 6.31 -15.53
C GLY A 122 17.44 6.50 -15.39
N LEU A 123 16.97 7.75 -15.26
CA LEU A 123 15.53 8.06 -15.15
C LEU A 123 14.75 7.78 -16.44
N LYS A 124 15.35 7.99 -17.63
CA LYS A 124 14.68 7.73 -18.91
C LYS A 124 14.46 6.24 -19.14
N ASP A 125 15.42 5.41 -18.76
CA ASP A 125 15.28 3.96 -18.87
C ASP A 125 14.30 3.43 -17.83
N TYR A 126 14.31 4.01 -16.63
CA TYR A 126 13.26 3.73 -15.65
C TYR A 126 11.86 4.10 -16.16
N PHE A 127 11.70 5.26 -16.78
CA PHE A 127 10.42 5.70 -17.34
C PHE A 127 9.89 4.72 -18.38
N LYS A 128 10.74 4.20 -19.27
CA LYS A 128 10.35 3.15 -20.25
C LYS A 128 9.87 1.88 -19.54
N LYS A 129 10.58 1.45 -18.48
CA LYS A 129 10.19 0.29 -17.66
C LYS A 129 8.83 0.53 -17.00
N ALA A 130 8.61 1.69 -16.39
CA ALA A 130 7.34 2.04 -15.75
C ALA A 130 6.17 2.05 -16.74
N VAL A 131 6.37 2.58 -17.95
CA VAL A 131 5.36 2.54 -19.03
C VAL A 131 5.04 1.10 -19.44
N ALA A 132 6.05 0.24 -19.61
CA ALA A 132 5.85 -1.16 -19.97
C ALA A 132 5.07 -1.92 -18.88
N GLN A 133 5.43 -1.74 -17.60
CA GLN A 133 4.71 -2.36 -16.47
C GLN A 133 3.25 -1.87 -16.37
N LEU A 134 3.01 -0.57 -16.56
CA LEU A 134 1.66 -0.01 -16.58
C LEU A 134 0.82 -0.63 -17.72
N ASN A 135 1.39 -0.75 -18.91
CA ASN A 135 0.69 -1.35 -20.05
C ASN A 135 0.36 -2.83 -19.79
N ALA A 136 1.26 -3.60 -19.16
CA ALA A 136 0.98 -4.99 -18.79
C ALA A 136 -0.21 -5.10 -17.81
N LEU A 137 -0.32 -4.19 -16.83
CA LEU A 137 -1.47 -4.14 -15.93
C LEU A 137 -2.77 -3.73 -16.65
N ILE A 138 -2.69 -2.79 -17.62
CA ILE A 138 -3.82 -2.40 -18.45
C ILE A 138 -4.29 -3.56 -19.34
N GLU A 139 -3.36 -4.32 -19.91
CA GLU A 139 -3.69 -5.52 -20.69
C GLU A 139 -4.42 -6.56 -19.84
N MET A 140 -4.03 -6.73 -18.57
CA MET A 140 -4.76 -7.60 -17.64
C MET A 140 -6.21 -7.16 -17.44
N LEU A 141 -6.49 -5.85 -17.40
CA LEU A 141 -7.87 -5.34 -17.29
C LEU A 141 -8.75 -5.69 -18.50
N LEU A 142 -8.15 -5.95 -19.66
CA LEU A 142 -8.87 -6.38 -20.87
C LEU A 142 -9.25 -7.87 -20.84
N THR A 143 -8.66 -8.65 -19.93
CA THR A 143 -8.99 -10.06 -19.73
C THR A 143 -10.17 -10.25 -18.78
N ASP A 144 -10.68 -11.49 -18.70
CA ASP A 144 -11.75 -11.85 -17.78
C ASP A 144 -11.16 -12.11 -16.39
N ILE A 145 -11.42 -11.20 -15.46
CA ILE A 145 -10.91 -11.18 -14.09
C ILE A 145 -12.06 -10.88 -13.13
N SER A 146 -11.94 -11.30 -11.87
CA SER A 146 -12.98 -11.07 -10.89
C SER A 146 -13.18 -9.56 -10.63
N PRO A 147 -14.40 -9.13 -10.22
CA PRO A 147 -14.64 -7.72 -9.89
C PRO A 147 -13.68 -7.15 -8.84
N LEU A 148 -13.26 -7.97 -7.86
CA LEU A 148 -12.30 -7.57 -6.82
C LEU A 148 -10.90 -7.35 -7.38
N GLU A 149 -10.42 -8.28 -8.22
CA GLU A 149 -9.13 -8.13 -8.89
C GLU A 149 -9.13 -6.93 -9.84
N ARG A 150 -10.23 -6.72 -10.57
CA ARG A 150 -10.40 -5.56 -11.45
C ARG A 150 -10.24 -4.26 -10.69
N GLN A 151 -10.97 -4.09 -9.58
CA GLN A 151 -10.90 -2.90 -8.75
C GLN A 151 -9.49 -2.68 -8.18
N LYS A 152 -8.81 -3.77 -7.78
CA LYS A 152 -7.43 -3.73 -7.28
C LYS A 152 -6.45 -3.24 -8.35
N ILE A 153 -6.55 -3.78 -9.57
CA ILE A 153 -5.68 -3.39 -10.69
C ILE A 153 -5.98 -1.96 -11.14
N GLU A 154 -7.25 -1.56 -11.24
CA GLU A 154 -7.65 -0.17 -11.53
C GLU A 154 -7.06 0.81 -10.52
N THR A 155 -7.07 0.43 -9.24
CA THR A 155 -6.51 1.22 -8.14
C THR A 155 -5.00 1.38 -8.28
N ILE A 156 -4.28 0.29 -8.56
CA ILE A 156 -2.82 0.33 -8.78
C ILE A 156 -2.49 1.16 -10.03
N CYS A 157 -3.20 0.94 -11.15
CA CYS A 157 -3.02 1.71 -12.38
C CYS A 157 -3.21 3.22 -12.16
N THR A 158 -4.20 3.61 -11.34
CA THR A 158 -4.45 5.03 -11.01
C THR A 158 -3.24 5.68 -10.34
N ILE A 159 -2.60 4.97 -9.40
CA ILE A 159 -1.41 5.46 -8.70
C ILE A 159 -0.18 5.41 -9.62
N ASP A 160 -0.03 4.38 -10.43
CA ASP A 160 1.08 4.22 -11.37
C ASP A 160 1.09 5.30 -12.46
N VAL A 161 -0.08 5.73 -12.95
CA VAL A 161 -0.18 6.85 -13.90
C VAL A 161 0.42 8.11 -13.27
N HIS A 162 0.07 8.42 -12.03
CA HIS A 162 0.66 9.55 -11.30
C HIS A 162 2.18 9.37 -11.11
N ALA A 163 2.62 8.19 -10.68
CA ALA A 163 4.04 7.87 -10.47
C ALA A 163 4.87 8.04 -11.76
N ARG A 164 4.37 7.55 -12.90
CA ARG A 164 4.96 7.74 -14.22
C ARG A 164 5.03 9.22 -14.58
N ASP A 165 3.96 9.97 -14.38
CA ASP A 165 3.91 11.40 -14.71
C ASP A 165 4.89 12.22 -13.87
N VAL A 166 5.10 11.86 -12.60
CA VAL A 166 6.14 12.42 -11.74
C VAL A 166 7.53 12.16 -12.30
N VAL A 167 7.84 10.92 -12.71
CA VAL A 167 9.13 10.60 -13.37
C VAL A 167 9.30 11.38 -14.67
N GLY A 168 8.26 11.50 -15.47
CA GLY A 168 8.27 12.31 -16.70
C GLY A 168 8.60 13.78 -16.42
N LYS A 169 8.02 14.37 -15.37
CA LYS A 169 8.33 15.74 -14.93
C LYS A 169 9.78 15.89 -14.46
N MET A 170 10.30 14.92 -13.69
CA MET A 170 11.70 14.93 -13.24
C MET A 170 12.67 14.88 -14.43
N ILE A 171 12.37 14.09 -15.46
CA ILE A 171 13.18 14.05 -16.70
C ILE A 171 13.16 15.39 -17.43
N GLN A 172 11.99 16.04 -17.55
CA GLN A 172 11.87 17.35 -18.20
C GLN A 172 12.61 18.45 -17.43
N ALA A 173 12.55 18.40 -16.10
CA ALA A 173 13.25 19.32 -15.22
C ALA A 173 14.76 19.04 -15.10
N LYS A 174 15.25 17.93 -15.68
CA LYS A 174 16.64 17.44 -15.55
C LYS A 174 17.06 17.29 -14.09
N THR A 175 16.21 16.65 -13.29
CA THR A 175 16.54 16.30 -11.91
C THR A 175 17.64 15.25 -11.90
N GLU A 176 18.75 15.55 -11.23
CA GLU A 176 19.99 14.75 -11.26
C GLU A 176 20.24 14.01 -9.94
N ASN A 177 19.62 14.44 -8.83
CA ASN A 177 19.83 13.81 -7.53
C ASN A 177 18.54 13.64 -6.72
N ALA A 178 18.56 12.70 -5.78
CA ALA A 178 17.41 12.38 -4.95
C ALA A 178 17.07 13.47 -3.91
N ASN A 179 17.93 14.47 -3.68
CA ASN A 179 17.68 15.54 -2.71
C ASN A 179 16.87 16.71 -3.30
N GLU A 180 16.62 16.69 -4.61
CA GLU A 180 15.84 17.74 -5.26
C GLU A 180 14.38 17.75 -4.82
N PHE A 181 13.85 18.96 -4.69
CA PHE A 181 12.50 19.17 -4.18
C PHE A 181 11.42 18.46 -5.00
N LEU A 182 11.57 18.36 -6.33
CA LEU A 182 10.59 17.68 -7.20
C LEU A 182 10.38 16.21 -6.83
N TRP A 183 11.45 15.53 -6.39
CA TRP A 183 11.36 14.17 -5.86
C TRP A 183 10.96 14.17 -4.38
N GLN A 184 11.59 15.03 -3.59
CA GLN A 184 11.38 15.10 -2.14
C GLN A 184 9.93 15.46 -1.76
N CYS A 185 9.21 16.21 -2.59
CA CYS A 185 7.83 16.61 -2.31
C CYS A 185 6.79 15.52 -2.59
N GLN A 186 7.19 14.37 -3.16
CA GLN A 186 6.29 13.24 -3.41
C GLN A 186 6.08 12.39 -2.16
N LEU A 187 4.94 11.72 -2.05
CA LEU A 187 4.71 10.73 -1.00
C LEU A 187 5.43 9.42 -1.35
N ARG A 188 6.49 9.11 -0.62
CA ARG A 188 7.36 7.96 -0.87
C ARG A 188 7.19 6.91 0.23
N HIS A 189 6.89 5.68 -0.13
CA HIS A 189 6.91 4.56 0.81
C HIS A 189 8.29 3.91 0.77
N ARG A 190 8.86 3.64 1.94
CA ARG A 190 10.18 3.03 2.08
C ARG A 190 10.10 1.87 3.05
N TRP A 191 10.58 0.71 2.64
CA TRP A 191 10.81 -0.39 3.55
C TRP A 191 12.19 -0.26 4.20
N ASP A 192 12.23 -0.43 5.51
CA ASP A 192 13.45 -0.44 6.29
C ASP A 192 13.79 -1.88 6.69
N GLU A 193 14.87 -2.43 6.14
CA GLU A 193 15.31 -3.81 6.41
C GLU A 193 15.73 -4.04 7.86
N LYS A 194 16.21 -3.01 8.56
CA LYS A 194 16.67 -3.14 9.95
C LYS A 194 15.48 -3.20 10.90
N GLU A 195 14.52 -2.31 10.70
CA GLU A 195 13.30 -2.28 11.51
C GLU A 195 12.24 -3.27 11.03
N LYS A 196 12.39 -3.83 9.83
CA LYS A 196 11.40 -4.66 9.12
C LYS A 196 10.05 -3.96 9.08
N ASP A 197 10.05 -2.70 8.68
CA ASP A 197 8.87 -1.85 8.73
C ASP A 197 8.80 -0.88 7.54
N CYS A 198 7.60 -0.41 7.24
CA CYS A 198 7.34 0.56 6.18
C CYS A 198 7.22 1.96 6.77
N PHE A 199 7.79 2.94 6.07
CA PHE A 199 7.74 4.35 6.40
C PHE A 199 7.18 5.13 5.22
N ALA A 200 6.30 6.08 5.52
CA ALA A 200 5.87 7.09 4.57
C ALA A 200 6.71 8.36 4.77
N ASN A 201 7.38 8.79 3.71
CA ASN A 201 8.28 9.93 3.68
C ASN A 201 7.76 10.98 2.70
N ILE A 202 7.76 12.24 3.11
CA ILE A 202 7.43 13.38 2.26
C ILE A 202 8.14 14.62 2.79
N CYS A 203 8.93 15.26 1.93
CA CYS A 203 9.96 16.22 2.32
C CYS A 203 10.80 15.65 3.49
N ASP A 204 10.91 16.40 4.57
CA ASP A 204 11.56 16.08 5.84
C ASP A 204 10.65 15.29 6.82
N ALA A 205 9.35 15.17 6.55
CA ALA A 205 8.45 14.40 7.39
C ALA A 205 8.59 12.89 7.15
N GLN A 206 8.63 12.14 8.25
CA GLN A 206 8.62 10.69 8.25
C GLN A 206 7.56 10.16 9.22
N PHE A 207 6.74 9.23 8.74
CA PHE A 207 5.74 8.55 9.53
C PHE A 207 5.89 7.04 9.39
N ARG A 208 5.84 6.32 10.50
CA ARG A 208 5.77 4.86 10.48
C ARG A 208 4.41 4.44 9.95
N TYR A 209 4.38 3.49 9.02
CA TYR A 209 3.14 2.95 8.49
C TYR A 209 2.38 2.21 9.61
N ALA A 210 1.11 2.52 9.79
CA ALA A 210 0.32 2.02 10.92
C ALA A 210 -0.16 0.56 10.74
N HIS A 211 0.00 -0.01 9.53
CA HIS A 211 -0.43 -1.37 9.17
C HIS A 211 -1.92 -1.63 9.43
N GLU A 212 -2.75 -0.58 9.42
CA GLU A 212 -4.19 -0.74 9.51
C GLU A 212 -4.73 -1.32 8.21
N TYR A 213 -5.51 -2.39 8.29
CA TYR A 213 -6.12 -2.98 7.10
C TYR A 213 -7.25 -2.07 6.62
N LEU A 214 -7.14 -1.58 5.39
CA LEU A 214 -8.09 -0.68 4.75
C LEU A 214 -8.95 -1.39 3.69
N GLY A 215 -8.62 -2.63 3.32
CA GLY A 215 -9.31 -3.37 2.26
C GLY A 215 -9.01 -2.85 0.86
N ASN A 216 -9.79 -3.32 -0.11
CA ASN A 216 -9.69 -2.92 -1.51
C ASN A 216 -10.52 -1.64 -1.74
N GLN A 217 -10.03 -0.49 -1.26
CA GLN A 217 -10.69 0.80 -1.46
C GLN A 217 -10.26 1.45 -2.78
N PRO A 218 -11.20 2.00 -3.56
CA PRO A 218 -10.84 2.74 -4.78
C PRO A 218 -10.02 3.99 -4.41
N ARG A 219 -9.04 4.33 -5.26
CA ARG A 219 -8.26 5.55 -5.12
C ARG A 219 -8.72 6.60 -6.12
N LEU A 220 -8.76 7.85 -5.66
CA LEU A 220 -8.99 8.99 -6.53
C LEU A 220 -7.69 9.35 -7.27
N VAL A 221 -7.85 9.91 -8.46
CA VAL A 221 -6.72 10.42 -9.25
C VAL A 221 -6.00 11.52 -8.49
N ILE A 222 -4.68 11.40 -8.40
CA ILE A 222 -3.83 12.39 -7.73
C ILE A 222 -3.59 13.57 -8.68
N THR A 223 -3.90 14.77 -8.20
CA THR A 223 -3.73 16.03 -8.94
C THR A 223 -2.67 16.92 -8.28
N PRO A 224 -2.11 17.93 -8.98
CA PRO A 224 -1.20 18.89 -8.37
C PRO A 224 -1.79 19.68 -7.18
N LEU A 225 -3.12 19.73 -7.05
CA LEU A 225 -3.76 20.29 -5.86
C LEU A 225 -3.71 19.30 -4.70
N THR A 226 -3.99 18.02 -4.95
CA THR A 226 -3.92 16.95 -3.96
C THR A 226 -2.49 16.75 -3.44
N ASP A 227 -1.48 16.83 -4.31
CA ASP A 227 -0.06 16.78 -3.89
C ASP A 227 0.28 17.89 -2.90
N ARG A 228 -0.18 19.12 -3.16
CA ARG A 228 0.02 20.26 -2.25
C ARG A 228 -0.69 20.06 -0.91
N CYS A 229 -1.88 19.45 -0.93
CA CYS A 229 -2.57 19.06 0.30
C CYS A 229 -1.77 18.03 1.09
N TYR A 230 -1.22 16.99 0.44
CA TYR A 230 -0.36 16.01 1.11
C TYR A 230 0.85 16.66 1.77
N ILE A 231 1.59 17.51 1.05
CA ILE A 231 2.74 18.22 1.61
C ILE A 231 2.31 19.06 2.82
N THR A 232 1.29 19.90 2.68
CA THR A 232 0.88 20.82 3.75
C THR A 232 0.39 20.08 5.00
N LEU A 233 -0.44 19.06 4.83
CA LEU A 233 -1.03 18.30 5.94
C LEU A 233 0.01 17.44 6.65
N THR A 234 0.90 16.80 5.91
CA THR A 234 1.96 15.96 6.51
C THR A 234 3.00 16.80 7.25
N GLN A 235 3.33 17.98 6.72
CA GLN A 235 4.20 18.94 7.41
C GLN A 235 3.54 19.51 8.67
N SER A 236 2.26 19.86 8.60
CA SER A 236 1.50 20.29 9.78
C SER A 236 1.48 19.18 10.84
N LEU A 237 1.21 17.94 10.43
CA LEU A 237 1.20 16.79 11.34
C LEU A 237 2.58 16.52 11.94
N HIS A 238 3.67 16.65 11.16
CA HIS A 238 5.04 16.50 11.63
C HIS A 238 5.37 17.51 12.73
N LEU A 239 4.82 18.73 12.63
CA LEU A 239 4.94 19.79 13.63
C LEU A 239 3.88 19.70 14.75
N ILE A 240 3.07 18.64 14.79
CA ILE A 240 1.99 18.44 15.78
C ILE A 240 0.97 19.59 15.73
N MET A 241 0.70 20.09 14.52
CA MET A 241 -0.29 21.12 14.23
C MET A 241 -1.43 20.54 13.40
N GLY A 242 -2.62 21.13 13.55
CA GLY A 242 -3.74 20.87 12.65
C GLY A 242 -3.52 21.55 11.29
N GLY A 243 -4.21 21.05 10.26
CA GLY A 243 -4.24 21.67 8.94
C GLY A 243 -5.67 22.02 8.52
N ALA A 244 -5.83 23.19 7.88
CA ALA A 244 -7.11 23.64 7.33
C ALA A 244 -6.95 23.90 5.82
N PRO A 245 -6.96 22.84 4.98
CA PRO A 245 -6.90 23.01 3.53
C PRO A 245 -8.20 23.67 3.06
N ALA A 246 -8.10 24.92 2.60
CA ALA A 246 -9.23 25.65 2.04
C ALA A 246 -9.30 25.43 0.52
N GLY A 247 -10.43 24.89 0.06
CA GLY A 247 -10.78 24.73 -1.34
C GLY A 247 -12.24 25.17 -1.60
N PRO A 248 -12.61 25.45 -2.86
CA PRO A 248 -13.98 25.79 -3.25
C PRO A 248 -14.96 24.62 -3.10
#